data_AF-A0A838QFD9-F1
#
_entry.id   AF-A0A838QFD9-F1
#
_cell.length_a   1.000
_cell.length_b   1.000
_cell.length_c   1.000
_cell.angle_alpha   90.00
_cell.angle_beta   90.00
_cell.angle_gamma   90.00
#
_symmetry.space_group_name_H-M   'P 1'
#
loop_
_entity.id
_entity.type
_entity.pdbx_description
1 polymer ?
#
loop_
_entity_poly.entity_id
_entity_poly.type
_entity_poly.pdbx_seq_one_letter_code
_entity_poly.pdbx_strand_id
1 'polypeptide(L)'
;MSHFLLVSAADANTSSGIFYKRTKGELEDALLALSYPSTTIARPSLLLGKRARPRLGERIAGALMFAAPARYRPVAASSVARALVNAARDGAPGVSIIESPEIDRAATTGERFSQPATSGL
;
A
#
# COMPACT_ATOMS: atom_id res chain seq x y z
N MET A 1 23.47 1.35 -2.61
CA MET A 1 22.38 0.35 -2.64
C MET A 1 21.12 1.06 -3.14
N SER A 2 20.40 0.49 -4.11
CA SER A 2 19.17 1.08 -4.66
C SER A 2 17.95 0.41 -4.02
N HIS A 3 17.10 1.20 -3.37
CA HIS A 3 15.82 0.76 -2.79
C HIS A 3 14.68 1.38 -3.59
N PHE A 4 13.81 0.54 -4.16
CA PHE A 4 12.62 1.01 -4.87
C PHE A 4 11.40 1.00 -3.95
N LEU A 5 10.67 2.11 -3.89
CA LEU A 5 9.47 2.26 -3.07
C LEU A 5 8.26 2.57 -3.95
N LEU A 6 7.20 1.76 -3.83
CA LEU A 6 5.99 1.87 -4.64
C LEU A 6 4.75 2.14 -3.78
N VAL A 7 3.94 3.12 -4.18
CA VAL A 7 2.55 3.28 -3.70
C VAL A 7 1.61 2.59 -4.69
N SER A 8 1.04 1.47 -4.27
CA SER A 8 0.08 0.69 -5.02
C SER A 8 -1.35 0.91 -4.51
N ALA A 9 -2.16 -0.14 -4.43
CA ALA A 9 -3.54 -0.12 -3.95
C ALA A 9 -3.89 -1.43 -3.25
N ALA A 10 -4.83 -1.38 -2.30
CA ALA A 10 -5.39 -2.59 -1.71
C ALA A 10 -6.09 -3.45 -2.79
N ASP A 11 -5.91 -4.76 -2.68
CA ASP A 11 -6.35 -5.75 -3.66
C ASP A 11 -5.84 -5.50 -5.09
N ALA A 12 -4.64 -4.91 -5.24
CA ALA A 12 -3.96 -4.87 -6.55
C ALA A 12 -3.88 -6.30 -7.09
N ASN A 13 -4.51 -6.53 -8.24
CA ASN A 13 -4.71 -7.87 -8.77
C ASN A 13 -4.89 -7.78 -10.29
N THR A 14 -3.96 -8.40 -11.01
CA THR A 14 -3.95 -8.48 -12.48
C THR A 14 -5.17 -9.18 -13.08
N SER A 15 -5.81 -10.07 -12.31
CA SER A 15 -7.05 -10.75 -12.70
C SER A 15 -8.34 -9.97 -12.40
N SER A 16 -8.24 -8.76 -11.81
CA SER A 16 -9.43 -7.98 -11.45
C SER A 16 -10.14 -7.40 -12.67
N GLY A 17 -11.48 -7.48 -12.68
CA GLY A 17 -12.33 -6.75 -13.64
C GLY A 17 -12.34 -5.22 -13.42
N ILE A 18 -11.78 -4.74 -12.31
CA ILE A 18 -11.66 -3.30 -12.01
C ILE A 18 -10.33 -2.79 -12.56
N PHE A 19 -10.39 -1.94 -13.61
CA PHE A 19 -9.23 -1.39 -14.31
C PHE A 19 -8.11 -0.88 -13.37
N TYR A 20 -8.48 -0.08 -12.36
CA TYR A 20 -7.51 0.48 -11.41
C TYR A 20 -6.73 -0.60 -10.62
N LYS A 21 -7.41 -1.69 -10.21
CA LYS A 21 -6.77 -2.80 -9.47
C LYS A 21 -5.88 -3.64 -10.39
N ARG A 22 -6.32 -3.84 -11.63
CA ARG A 22 -5.54 -4.56 -12.66
C ARG A 22 -4.25 -3.83 -13.00
N THR A 23 -4.32 -2.55 -13.36
CA THR A 23 -3.13 -1.76 -13.70
C THR A 23 -2.15 -1.66 -12.53
N LYS A 24 -2.64 -1.62 -11.29
CA LYS A 24 -1.78 -1.65 -10.10
C LYS A 24 -1.12 -3.01 -9.89
N GLY A 25 -1.83 -4.12 -10.14
CA GLY A 25 -1.24 -5.45 -10.13
C GLY A 25 -0.17 -5.63 -11.21
N GLU A 26 -0.46 -5.19 -12.45
CA GLU A 26 0.49 -5.30 -13.57
C GLU A 26 1.78 -4.50 -13.30
N LEU A 27 1.64 -3.34 -12.66
CA LEU A 27 2.78 -2.53 -12.23
C LEU A 27 3.62 -3.22 -11.15
N GLU A 28 2.99 -3.89 -10.19
CA GLU A 28 3.70 -4.64 -9.15
C GLU A 28 4.47 -5.81 -9.78
N ASP A 29 3.83 -6.60 -10.64
CA ASP A 29 4.47 -7.73 -11.32
C ASP A 29 5.67 -7.27 -12.16
N ALA A 30 5.49 -6.20 -12.95
CA ALA A 30 6.56 -5.62 -13.75
C ALA A 30 7.72 -5.09 -12.88
N LEU A 31 7.41 -4.46 -11.74
CA LEU A 31 8.43 -3.95 -10.83
C LEU A 31 9.21 -5.10 -10.16
N LEU A 32 8.53 -6.15 -9.72
CA LEU A 32 9.16 -7.31 -9.11
C LEU A 32 10.09 -8.04 -10.10
N ALA A 33 9.74 -8.07 -11.39
CA ALA A 33 10.60 -8.62 -12.44
C ALA A 33 11.92 -7.87 -12.61
N LEU A 34 11.98 -6.57 -12.28
CA LEU A 34 13.22 -5.77 -12.34
C LEU A 34 14.24 -6.15 -11.26
N SER A 35 13.85 -6.95 -10.27
CA SER A 35 14.75 -7.54 -9.27
C SER A 35 15.64 -6.54 -8.53
N TYR A 36 15.07 -5.41 -8.07
CA TYR A 36 15.80 -4.47 -7.24
C TYR A 36 16.31 -5.14 -5.94
N PRO A 37 17.51 -4.78 -5.44
CA PRO A 37 18.07 -5.36 -4.21
C PRO A 37 17.18 -5.19 -2.98
N SER A 38 16.41 -4.11 -2.95
CA SER A 38 15.39 -3.84 -1.94
C SER A 38 14.17 -3.19 -2.61
N THR A 39 12.99 -3.71 -2.32
CA THR A 39 11.71 -3.22 -2.82
C THR A 39 10.69 -3.15 -1.69
N THR A 40 10.02 -2.01 -1.55
CA THR A 40 8.88 -1.87 -0.62
C THR A 40 7.63 -1.42 -1.37
N ILE A 41 6.53 -2.16 -1.23
CA ILE A 41 5.25 -1.88 -1.86
C ILE A 41 4.22 -1.57 -0.76
N ALA A 42 3.69 -0.35 -0.73
CA ALA A 42 2.58 -0.01 0.15
C ALA A 42 1.24 -0.14 -0.61
N ARG A 43 0.28 -0.90 -0.06
CA ARG A 43 -1.05 -1.14 -0.65
C ARG A 43 -2.16 -0.49 0.20
N PRO A 44 -2.33 0.85 0.11
CA PRO A 44 -3.40 1.53 0.84
C PRO A 44 -4.77 1.23 0.24
N SER A 45 -5.80 1.12 1.10
CA SER A 45 -7.19 0.90 0.65
C SER A 45 -7.83 2.18 0.09
N LEU A 46 -8.02 3.20 0.92
CA LEU A 46 -8.50 4.51 0.52
C LEU A 46 -7.66 5.60 1.18
N LEU A 47 -7.07 6.49 0.39
CA LEU A 47 -6.27 7.59 0.90
C LEU A 47 -7.15 8.76 1.35
N LEU A 48 -7.17 9.06 2.65
CA LEU A 48 -7.69 10.31 3.22
C LEU A 48 -6.63 11.41 3.19
N GLY A 49 -7.05 12.61 2.83
CA GLY A 49 -6.21 13.80 2.88
C GLY A 49 -6.99 15.04 2.45
N LYS A 50 -6.51 16.23 2.82
CA LYS A 50 -7.06 17.50 2.32
C LYS A 50 -6.79 17.61 0.82
N ARG A 51 -7.73 17.13 0.00
CA ARG A 51 -7.68 17.29 -1.46
C ARG A 51 -8.50 18.51 -1.88
N ALA A 52 -8.03 19.23 -2.88
CA ALA A 52 -8.78 20.33 -3.52
C ALA A 52 -10.03 19.83 -4.27
N ARG A 53 -10.06 18.55 -4.67
CA ARG A 53 -11.26 17.86 -5.16
C ARG A 53 -11.42 16.52 -4.44
N PRO A 54 -12.43 16.37 -3.57
CA PRO A 54 -12.78 15.07 -3.02
C PRO A 54 -13.11 14.10 -4.15
N ARG A 55 -12.74 12.81 -4.03
CA ARG A 55 -13.29 11.81 -4.97
C ARG A 55 -14.81 11.76 -4.77
N LEU A 56 -15.55 11.58 -5.86
CA LEU A 56 -16.98 11.86 -6.09
C LEU A 56 -18.03 11.34 -5.07
N GLY A 57 -17.62 10.69 -3.97
CA GLY A 57 -18.48 10.16 -2.91
C GLY A 57 -18.13 10.58 -1.47
N GLU A 58 -17.14 11.46 -1.23
CA GLU A 58 -16.64 11.76 0.13
C GLU A 58 -17.66 12.49 1.05
N ARG A 59 -18.75 13.07 0.55
CA ARG A 59 -19.74 13.74 1.41
C ARG A 59 -20.87 12.84 1.91
N ILE A 60 -21.16 11.74 1.21
CA ILE A 60 -22.25 10.80 1.57
C ILE A 60 -21.67 9.52 2.19
N ALA A 61 -20.45 9.11 1.80
CA ALA A 61 -19.81 7.90 2.32
C ALA A 61 -19.19 8.05 3.72
N GLY A 62 -18.95 9.27 4.20
CA GLY A 62 -18.27 9.50 5.49
C GLY A 62 -18.97 8.88 6.69
N ALA A 63 -20.31 8.87 6.71
CA ALA A 63 -21.10 8.26 7.79
C ALA A 63 -21.23 6.73 7.64
N LEU A 64 -21.27 6.21 6.42
CA LEU A 64 -21.44 4.77 6.16
C LEU A 64 -20.14 3.96 6.28
N MET A 65 -18.99 4.65 6.21
CA MET A 65 -17.66 4.02 6.26
C MET A 65 -17.17 3.64 7.66
N PHE A 66 -17.83 4.09 8.74
CA PHE A 66 -17.46 3.67 10.10
C PHE A 66 -17.76 2.18 10.33
N ALA A 67 -18.74 1.62 9.60
CA ALA A 67 -19.09 0.21 9.61
C ALA A 67 -18.35 -0.62 8.54
N ALA A 68 -17.42 -0.02 7.78
CA ALA A 68 -16.70 -0.73 6.74
C ALA A 68 -15.69 -1.72 7.35
N PRO A 69 -15.54 -2.94 6.79
CA PRO A 69 -14.52 -3.90 7.18
C PRO A 69 -13.13 -3.25 7.25
N ALA A 70 -12.28 -3.67 8.20
CA ALA A 70 -10.96 -3.07 8.45
C ALA A 70 -10.07 -2.95 7.19
N ARG A 71 -10.23 -3.87 6.22
CA ARG A 71 -9.55 -3.84 4.92
C ARG A 71 -9.89 -2.64 4.02
N TYR A 72 -11.02 -1.97 4.27
CA TYR A 72 -11.47 -0.78 3.54
C TYR A 72 -11.41 0.49 4.38
N ARG A 73 -10.85 0.41 5.59
CA ARG A 73 -10.70 1.60 6.42
C ARG A 73 -9.73 2.56 5.73
N PRO A 74 -10.16 3.80 5.50
CA PRO A 74 -9.27 4.76 4.90
C PRO A 74 -8.01 5.00 5.74
N VAL A 75 -6.91 5.26 5.05
CA VAL A 75 -5.58 5.51 5.62
C VAL A 75 -5.15 6.93 5.25
N ALA A 76 -4.54 7.65 6.18
CA ALA A 76 -4.03 8.99 5.91
C ALA A 76 -2.84 8.94 4.93
N ALA A 77 -2.83 9.82 3.94
CA ALA A 77 -1.70 9.92 3.00
C ALA A 77 -0.36 10.21 3.71
N SER A 78 -0.40 10.94 4.82
CA SER A 78 0.77 11.17 5.68
C SER A 78 1.28 9.89 6.35
N SER A 79 0.40 8.96 6.72
CA SER A 79 0.80 7.66 7.27
C SER A 79 1.53 6.83 6.22
N VAL A 80 1.01 6.78 4.99
CA VAL A 80 1.69 6.10 3.87
C VAL A 80 3.08 6.69 3.63
N ALA A 81 3.19 8.02 3.57
CA ALA A 81 4.46 8.69 3.36
C ALA A 81 5.47 8.37 4.49
N ARG A 82 5.04 8.42 5.76
CA ARG A 82 5.89 8.07 6.90
C ARG A 82 6.33 6.61 6.87
N ALA A 83 5.41 5.69 6.58
CA ALA A 83 5.72 4.27 6.47
C ALA A 83 6.79 4.01 5.40
N LEU A 84 6.67 4.63 4.22
CA LEU A 84 7.67 4.50 3.16
C LEU A 84 9.01 5.15 3.51
N VAL A 85 9.01 6.31 4.18
CA VAL A 85 10.25 6.94 4.67
C VAL A 85 10.95 6.04 5.70
N ASN A 86 10.19 5.41 6.59
CA ASN A 86 10.74 4.47 7.57
C ASN A 86 11.33 3.24 6.88
N ALA A 87 10.60 2.65 5.93
CA ALA A 87 11.09 1.52 5.13
C ALA A 87 12.37 1.87 4.35
N ALA A 88 12.42 3.06 3.74
CA ALA A 88 13.60 3.54 3.02
C ALA A 88 14.85 3.68 3.90
N ARG A 89 14.66 3.99 5.20
CA ARG A 89 15.75 4.09 6.18
C ARG A 89 16.23 2.72 6.65
N ASP A 90 15.32 1.75 6.79
CA ASP A 90 15.66 0.38 7.14
C ASP A 90 16.42 -0.31 6.00
N GLY A 91 15.95 -0.12 4.75
CA GLY A 91 16.65 -0.60 3.55
C GLY A 91 16.77 -2.13 3.49
N ALA A 92 15.84 -2.85 4.13
CA ALA A 92 15.87 -4.30 4.21
C ALA A 92 15.94 -4.95 2.80
N PRO A 93 16.82 -5.94 2.59
CA PRO A 93 16.94 -6.60 1.30
C PRO A 93 15.69 -7.42 0.97
N GLY A 94 15.44 -7.60 -0.33
CA GLY A 94 14.28 -8.35 -0.83
C GLY A 94 13.02 -7.49 -0.97
N VAL A 95 11.86 -8.15 -0.90
CA VAL A 95 10.55 -7.52 -1.15
C VAL A 95 9.78 -7.44 0.17
N SER A 96 9.31 -6.25 0.52
CA SER A 96 8.41 -6.02 1.65
C SER A 96 7.10 -5.40 1.17
N ILE A 97 5.97 -5.92 1.62
CA ILE A 97 4.63 -5.41 1.30
C ILE A 97 4.00 -4.90 2.60
N ILE A 98 3.59 -3.63 2.59
CA ILE A 98 2.89 -2.97 3.69
C ILE A 98 1.42 -2.87 3.30
N GLU A 99 0.59 -3.76 3.85
CA GLU A 99 -0.84 -3.77 3.59
C GLU A 99 -1.55 -2.65 4.35
N SER A 100 -2.74 -2.24 3.86
CA SER A 100 -3.51 -1.14 4.45
C SER A 100 -3.65 -1.20 6.00
N PRO A 101 -3.90 -2.36 6.64
CA PRO A 101 -4.00 -2.44 8.11
C PRO A 101 -2.67 -2.22 8.85
N GLU A 102 -1.55 -2.28 8.16
CA GLU A 102 -0.20 -2.18 8.73
C GLU A 102 0.39 -0.78 8.59
N ILE A 103 -0.16 0.04 7.71
CA ILE A 103 0.42 1.35 7.36
C ILE A 103 0.56 2.27 8.58
N ASP A 104 -0.46 2.38 9.43
CA ASP A 104 -0.36 3.27 10.61
C ASP A 104 0.67 2.76 11.63
N ARG A 105 0.85 1.43 11.72
CA ARG A 105 1.90 0.83 12.54
C ARG A 105 3.27 1.11 11.95
N ALA A 106 3.47 0.87 10.65
CA ALA A 106 4.72 1.14 9.94
C ALA A 106 5.09 2.64 9.91
N ALA A 107 4.09 3.52 9.98
CA ALA A 107 4.29 4.96 10.10
C ALA A 107 4.83 5.39 11.48
N THR A 108 4.53 4.62 12.53
CA THR A 108 4.86 4.94 13.92
C THR A 108 6.11 4.20 14.39
N THR A 109 6.23 2.94 13.99
CA THR A 109 7.32 2.05 14.38
C THR A 109 8.24 1.86 13.17
N GLY A 110 9.51 2.22 13.29
CA GLY A 110 10.54 1.88 12.29
C GLY A 110 10.93 0.40 12.31
N GLU A 111 9.99 -0.50 12.63
CA GLU A 111 10.28 -1.92 12.79
C GLU A 111 10.02 -2.74 11.52
N ARG A 112 10.76 -3.85 11.46
CA ARG A 112 10.83 -4.79 10.35
C ARG A 112 9.47 -5.44 10.09
N PHE A 113 8.93 -5.22 8.89
CA PHE A 113 7.79 -6.00 8.37
C PHE A 113 8.31 -7.01 7.35
N SER A 114 8.59 -8.22 7.84
CA SER A 114 8.72 -9.41 7.00
C SER A 114 7.34 -10.04 6.84
N GLN A 115 6.81 -10.11 5.62
CA GLN A 115 5.73 -11.07 5.33
C GLN A 115 6.33 -12.47 5.14
N PRO A 116 5.58 -13.53 5.52
CA PRO A 116 6.01 -14.90 5.31
C PRO A 116 6.03 -15.21 3.81
N ALA A 117 7.00 -16.02 3.40
CA ALA A 117 6.95 -16.70 2.12
C ALA A 117 5.60 -17.44 1.98
N THR A 118 4.74 -16.98 1.08
CA THR A 118 3.78 -17.85 0.41
C THR A 118 4.62 -18.60 -0.64
N SER A 119 5.12 -19.80 -0.36
CA SER A 119 4.41 -21.09 -0.35
C SER A 119 3.51 -21.24 -1.57
N GLY A 120 3.87 -22.19 -2.42
CA GLY A 120 3.38 -22.35 -3.78
C GLY A 120 1.87 -22.49 -3.93
N LEU A 121 1.41 -22.10 -5.11
CA LEU A 121 0.86 -22.96 -6.17
C LEU A 121 0.88 -22.17 -7.48
#